data_AF-A0A921CQB1-F1
#
_entry.id   AF-A0A921CQB1-F1
#
_cell.length_a   1.000
_cell.length_b   1.000
_cell.length_c   1.000
_cell.angle_alpha   90.00
_cell.angle_beta   90.00
_cell.angle_gamma   90.00
#
_symmetry.space_group_name_H-M   'P 1'
#
loop_
_entity.id
_entity.type
_entity.pdbx_description
1 polymer ?
#
loop_
_entity_poly.entity_id
_entity_poly.type
_entity_poly.pdbx_seq_one_letter_code
_entity_poly.pdbx_strand_id
1 'polypeptide(L)'
;MREAFDNTLQEYLRKSELIAELSCTLQIVKRLKGIGFSVKQVLKIIELPESAVLRVFAGKEDIRKIAEDTVNQQIAENGGKIPESRDFIKWVENALEYFEPEEDKEELIPLAEPQRLSCEQWAQHTPYENKLELFDGQALADLRERENLIIALIYNIGLKHLIKMLPPESKRILKELLDEQ
;
A
#
# COMPACT_ATOMS: atom_id res chain seq x y z
N MET A 1 -17.45 -35.44 25.03
CA MET A 1 -18.47 -35.29 23.95
C MET A 1 -18.91 -33.84 23.81
N ARG A 2 -19.29 -33.13 24.90
CA ARG A 2 -19.53 -31.67 24.86
C ARG A 2 -18.33 -30.85 24.40
N GLU A 3 -17.15 -31.05 25.00
CA GLU A 3 -15.94 -30.28 24.64
C GLU A 3 -15.52 -30.46 23.17
N ALA A 4 -15.63 -31.67 22.62
CA ALA A 4 -15.34 -31.93 21.21
C ALA A 4 -16.33 -31.22 20.27
N PHE A 5 -17.62 -31.20 20.65
CA PHE A 5 -18.66 -30.50 19.90
C PHE A 5 -18.49 -28.97 19.97
N ASP A 6 -18.18 -28.44 21.15
CA ASP A 6 -17.94 -27.01 21.37
C ASP A 6 -16.70 -26.53 20.59
N ASN A 7 -15.63 -27.33 20.52
CA ASN A 7 -14.45 -27.02 19.73
C ASN A 7 -14.74 -27.02 18.22
N THR A 8 -15.45 -28.04 17.71
CA THR A 8 -15.83 -28.09 16.28
C THR A 8 -16.78 -26.93 15.91
N LEU A 9 -17.69 -26.55 16.80
CA LEU A 9 -18.57 -25.41 16.59
C LEU A 9 -17.77 -24.09 16.54
N GLN A 10 -16.82 -23.90 17.45
CA GLN A 10 -15.96 -22.71 17.46
C GLN A 10 -15.08 -22.62 16.21
N GLU A 11 -14.51 -23.75 15.74
CA GLU A 11 -13.75 -23.79 14.49
C GLU A 11 -14.61 -23.42 13.29
N TYR A 12 -15.84 -23.94 13.22
CA TYR A 12 -16.78 -23.60 12.15
C TYR A 12 -17.14 -22.12 12.16
N LEU A 13 -17.43 -21.55 13.34
CA LEU A 13 -17.76 -20.13 13.50
C LEU A 13 -16.61 -19.23 13.06
N ARG A 14 -15.38 -19.47 13.55
CA ARG A 14 -14.19 -18.71 13.15
C ARG A 14 -13.94 -18.77 11.64
N LYS A 15 -14.08 -19.95 11.05
CA LYS A 15 -13.95 -20.10 9.60
C LYS A 15 -15.03 -19.31 8.85
N SER A 16 -16.27 -19.32 9.34
CA SER A 16 -17.36 -18.56 8.73
C SER A 16 -17.18 -17.05 8.84
N GLU A 17 -16.60 -16.56 9.94
CA GLU A 17 -16.25 -15.15 10.14
C GLU A 17 -15.17 -14.71 9.15
N LEU A 18 -14.09 -15.48 9.02
CA LEU A 18 -13.02 -15.22 8.03
C LEU A 18 -13.55 -15.18 6.60
N ILE A 19 -14.45 -16.11 6.24
CA ILE A 19 -15.09 -16.13 4.92
C ILE A 19 -15.92 -14.86 4.71
N ALA A 20 -16.65 -14.41 5.73
CA ALA A 20 -17.46 -13.21 5.66
C ALA A 20 -16.59 -11.94 5.50
N GLU A 21 -15.54 -11.81 6.31
CA GLU A 21 -14.56 -10.71 6.23
C GLU A 21 -13.93 -10.65 4.84
N LEU A 22 -13.40 -11.78 4.37
CA LEU A 22 -12.77 -11.85 3.05
C LEU A 22 -13.76 -11.56 1.92
N SER A 23 -15.01 -12.01 2.05
CA SER A 23 -16.07 -11.67 1.09
C SER A 23 -16.33 -10.17 1.03
N CYS A 24 -16.36 -9.49 2.19
CA CYS A 24 -16.47 -8.03 2.24
C CYS A 24 -15.28 -7.35 1.56
N THR A 25 -14.05 -7.80 1.83
CA THR A 25 -12.84 -7.27 1.17
C THR A 25 -12.90 -7.43 -0.36
N LEU A 26 -13.32 -8.60 -0.84
CA LEU A 26 -13.45 -8.87 -2.28
C LEU A 26 -14.59 -8.06 -2.93
N GLN A 27 -15.63 -7.68 -2.18
CA GLN A 27 -16.64 -6.72 -2.66
C GLN A 27 -16.04 -5.33 -2.86
N ILE A 28 -15.13 -4.89 -1.98
CA ILE A 28 -14.38 -3.63 -2.17
C ILE A 28 -13.54 -3.73 -3.45
N VAL A 29 -12.80 -4.83 -3.65
CA VAL A 29 -12.04 -5.09 -4.89
C VAL A 29 -12.93 -5.00 -6.14
N LYS A 30 -14.13 -5.60 -6.09
CA LYS A 30 -15.09 -5.52 -7.20
C LYS A 30 -15.55 -4.09 -7.48
N ARG A 31 -15.76 -3.27 -6.44
CA ARG A 31 -16.08 -1.85 -6.60
C ARG A 31 -14.92 -1.08 -7.20
N LEU A 32 -13.70 -1.28 -6.71
CA LEU A 32 -12.46 -0.67 -7.24
C LEU A 32 -12.28 -0.94 -8.73
N LYS A 33 -12.48 -2.19 -9.16
CA LYS A 33 -12.53 -2.55 -10.59
C LYS A 33 -13.58 -1.73 -11.35
N GLY A 34 -14.79 -1.59 -10.79
CA GLY A 34 -15.89 -0.86 -11.42
C GLY A 34 -15.62 0.63 -11.62
N ILE A 35 -14.78 1.24 -10.78
CA ILE A 35 -14.32 2.62 -10.91
C ILE A 35 -13.00 2.75 -11.72
N GLY A 36 -12.48 1.66 -12.29
CA GLY A 36 -11.38 1.69 -13.25
C GLY A 36 -10.00 1.31 -12.72
N PHE A 37 -9.88 0.86 -11.47
CA PHE A 37 -8.58 0.45 -10.92
C PHE A 37 -8.06 -0.81 -11.61
N SER A 38 -6.75 -0.82 -11.91
CA SER A 38 -6.05 -2.01 -12.41
C SER A 38 -5.75 -3.02 -11.30
N VAL A 39 -5.49 -4.28 -11.67
CA VAL A 39 -5.08 -5.33 -10.73
C VAL A 39 -3.85 -4.90 -9.91
N LYS A 40 -2.85 -4.29 -10.57
CA LYS A 40 -1.64 -3.81 -9.89
C LYS A 40 -1.94 -2.75 -8.83
N GLN A 41 -2.84 -1.81 -9.12
CA GLN A 41 -3.24 -0.78 -8.14
C GLN A 41 -3.99 -1.39 -6.96
N VAL A 42 -4.91 -2.33 -7.23
CA VAL A 42 -5.62 -3.03 -6.16
C VAL A 42 -4.67 -3.82 -5.27
N LEU A 43 -3.69 -4.55 -5.81
CA LEU A 43 -2.74 -5.33 -5.01
C LEU A 43 -1.79 -4.47 -4.16
N LYS A 44 -1.58 -3.20 -4.55
CA LYS A 44 -0.84 -2.24 -3.72
C LYS A 44 -1.64 -1.74 -2.53
N ILE A 45 -2.96 -1.59 -2.69
CA ILE A 45 -3.87 -1.03 -1.68
C ILE A 45 -4.39 -2.13 -0.74
N ILE A 46 -4.58 -3.33 -1.30
CA ILE A 46 -5.28 -4.43 -0.66
C ILE A 46 -4.34 -5.62 -0.56
N GLU A 47 -3.90 -5.92 0.67
CA GLU A 47 -3.19 -7.15 1.01
C GLU A 47 -4.11 -8.39 0.90
N LEU A 48 -4.38 -8.81 -0.32
CA LEU A 48 -5.05 -10.05 -0.65
C LEU A 48 -4.17 -10.94 -1.53
N PRO A 49 -4.39 -12.26 -1.51
CA PRO A 49 -3.78 -13.15 -2.48
C PRO A 49 -4.08 -12.68 -3.91
N GLU A 50 -3.04 -12.54 -4.73
CA GLU A 50 -3.16 -12.10 -6.13
C GLU A 50 -4.16 -12.96 -6.91
N SER A 51 -4.17 -14.27 -6.65
CA SER A 51 -5.13 -15.21 -7.26
C SER A 51 -6.59 -14.84 -6.99
N ALA A 52 -6.93 -14.37 -5.79
CA ALA A 52 -8.29 -13.98 -5.43
C ALA A 52 -8.70 -12.68 -6.15
N VAL A 53 -7.79 -11.70 -6.21
CA VAL A 53 -8.01 -10.43 -6.92
C VAL A 53 -8.21 -10.67 -8.42
N LEU A 54 -7.36 -11.50 -9.04
CA LEU A 54 -7.49 -11.88 -10.44
C LEU A 54 -8.85 -12.54 -10.74
N ARG A 55 -9.34 -13.41 -9.86
CA ARG A 55 -10.66 -14.05 -10.02
C ARG A 55 -11.81 -13.05 -9.96
N VAL A 56 -11.75 -12.06 -9.06
CA VAL A 56 -12.73 -10.96 -9.04
C VAL A 56 -12.66 -10.13 -10.33
N PHE A 57 -11.45 -9.89 -10.85
CA PHE A 57 -11.25 -9.16 -12.09
C PHE A 57 -11.73 -9.94 -13.32
N ALA A 58 -11.61 -11.26 -13.35
CA ALA A 58 -12.21 -12.08 -14.38
C ALA A 58 -13.75 -12.01 -14.38
N GLY A 59 -14.37 -11.76 -13.22
CA GLY A 59 -15.81 -11.48 -13.08
C GLY A 59 -16.74 -12.66 -13.35
N LYS A 60 -16.21 -13.88 -13.43
CA LYS A 60 -16.96 -15.10 -13.77
C LYS A 60 -17.45 -15.89 -12.56
N GLU A 61 -16.96 -15.55 -11.37
CA GLU A 61 -17.14 -16.34 -10.15
C GLU A 61 -17.84 -15.56 -9.04
N ASP A 62 -18.58 -16.27 -8.19
CA ASP A 62 -19.21 -15.72 -6.99
C ASP A 62 -18.13 -15.32 -5.97
N ILE A 63 -18.25 -14.11 -5.41
CA ILE A 63 -17.28 -13.58 -4.42
C ILE A 63 -17.18 -14.47 -3.19
N ARG A 64 -18.30 -15.03 -2.71
CA ARG A 64 -18.30 -15.92 -1.57
C ARG A 64 -17.52 -17.19 -1.86
N LYS A 65 -17.64 -17.72 -3.08
CA LYS A 65 -16.86 -18.90 -3.51
C LYS A 65 -15.37 -18.59 -3.57
N ILE A 66 -14.99 -17.42 -4.09
CA ILE A 66 -13.59 -16.97 -4.08
C ILE A 66 -13.08 -16.91 -2.63
N ALA A 67 -13.85 -16.33 -1.71
CA ALA A 67 -13.48 -16.25 -0.30
C ALA A 67 -13.34 -17.64 0.36
N GLU A 68 -14.30 -18.53 0.15
CA GLU A 68 -14.26 -19.91 0.65
C GLU A 68 -13.01 -20.66 0.18
N ASP A 69 -12.71 -20.60 -1.12
CA ASP A 69 -11.53 -21.24 -1.70
C ASP A 69 -10.23 -20.66 -1.13
N THR A 70 -10.15 -19.34 -0.98
CA THR A 70 -8.97 -18.67 -0.43
C THR A 70 -8.74 -19.02 1.04
N VAL A 71 -9.78 -19.04 1.88
CA VAL A 71 -9.66 -19.47 3.28
C VAL A 71 -9.24 -20.93 3.37
N ASN A 72 -9.81 -21.80 2.54
CA ASN A 72 -9.41 -23.22 2.49
C ASN A 72 -7.95 -23.39 2.09
N GLN A 73 -7.47 -22.61 1.12
CA GLN A 73 -6.08 -22.60 0.71
C GLN A 73 -5.15 -22.16 1.85
N GLN A 74 -5.48 -21.04 2.53
CA GLN A 74 -4.68 -20.55 3.67
C GLN A 74 -4.63 -21.55 4.83
N ILE A 75 -5.74 -22.25 5.10
CA ILE A 75 -5.78 -23.33 6.10
C ILE A 75 -4.84 -24.48 5.68
N ALA A 76 -4.87 -24.88 4.41
CA ALA A 76 -4.01 -25.95 3.90
C ALA A 76 -2.51 -25.57 3.99
N GLU A 77 -2.18 -24.31 3.64
CA GLU A 77 -0.82 -23.77 3.71
C GLU A 77 -0.33 -23.62 5.15
N ASN A 78 -1.23 -23.35 6.10
CA ASN A 78 -0.92 -23.22 7.53
C ASN A 78 -1.06 -24.56 8.31
N GLY A 79 -0.89 -25.70 7.64
CA GLY A 79 -0.89 -27.02 8.27
C GLY A 79 -2.22 -27.42 8.91
N GLY A 80 -3.33 -26.94 8.35
CA GLY A 80 -4.69 -27.21 8.85
C GLY A 80 -5.18 -26.22 9.91
N LYS A 81 -4.37 -25.25 10.31
CA LYS A 81 -4.75 -24.24 11.32
C LYS A 81 -5.53 -23.10 10.69
N ILE A 82 -6.63 -22.73 11.34
CA ILE A 82 -7.43 -21.55 10.98
C ILE A 82 -6.56 -20.29 11.21
N PRO A 83 -6.36 -19.43 10.19
CA PRO A 83 -5.65 -18.16 10.36
C PRO A 83 -6.32 -17.29 11.43
N GLU A 84 -5.52 -16.49 12.15
CA GLU A 84 -6.11 -15.44 13.00
C GLU A 84 -6.78 -14.39 12.11
N SER A 85 -7.93 -13.85 12.54
CA SER A 85 -8.60 -12.78 11.79
C SER A 85 -7.64 -11.60 11.66
N ARG A 86 -7.39 -11.18 10.41
CA ARG A 86 -6.78 -9.87 10.19
C ARG A 86 -7.81 -8.86 10.64
N ASP A 87 -7.43 -7.99 11.57
CA ASP A 87 -8.32 -6.95 12.06
C ASP A 87 -8.76 -6.08 10.88
N PHE A 88 -9.96 -6.38 10.36
CA PHE A 88 -10.47 -5.82 9.11
C PHE A 88 -10.55 -4.30 9.19
N ILE A 89 -10.79 -3.75 10.38
CA ILE A 89 -10.80 -2.31 10.65
C ILE A 89 -9.40 -1.74 10.46
N LYS A 90 -8.40 -2.31 11.13
CA LYS A 90 -7.01 -1.88 10.99
C LYS A 90 -6.50 -1.99 9.54
N TRP A 91 -6.96 -3.01 8.83
CA TRP A 91 -6.66 -3.19 7.41
C TRP A 91 -7.32 -2.12 6.53
N VAL A 92 -8.61 -1.79 6.75
CA VAL A 92 -9.29 -0.69 6.05
C VAL A 92 -8.64 0.64 6.38
N GLU A 93 -8.26 0.88 7.63
CA GLU A 93 -7.55 2.10 8.05
C GLU A 93 -6.23 2.27 7.31
N ASN A 94 -5.39 1.23 7.26
CA ASN A 94 -4.15 1.24 6.50
C ASN A 94 -4.40 1.42 4.99
N ALA A 95 -5.42 0.75 4.43
CA ALA A 95 -5.75 0.87 3.02
C ALA A 95 -6.25 2.28 2.68
N LEU A 96 -7.03 2.92 3.56
CA LEU A 96 -7.53 4.29 3.43
C LEU A 96 -6.41 5.33 3.44
N GLU A 97 -5.32 5.07 4.15
CA GLU A 97 -4.08 5.86 4.08
C GLU A 97 -3.49 5.87 2.65
N TYR A 98 -3.70 4.81 1.87
CA TYR A 98 -3.32 4.69 0.46
C TYR A 98 -4.42 5.12 -0.54
N PHE A 99 -5.60 5.52 -0.08
CA PHE A 99 -6.74 5.92 -0.93
C PHE A 99 -6.68 7.37 -1.42
N GLU A 100 -5.59 8.11 -1.22
CA GLU A 100 -5.31 9.24 -2.10
C GLU A 100 -5.07 8.69 -3.51
N PRO A 101 -5.97 8.97 -4.48
CA PRO A 101 -5.76 8.51 -5.83
C PRO A 101 -4.39 9.02 -6.33
N GLU A 102 -3.68 8.23 -7.13
CA GLU A 102 -2.64 8.74 -8.05
C GLU A 102 -3.28 9.61 -9.16
N GLU A 103 -4.27 10.45 -8.83
CA GLU A 103 -4.84 11.41 -9.76
C GLU A 103 -3.79 12.47 -10.02
N ASP A 104 -3.26 12.46 -11.25
CA ASP A 104 -2.53 13.54 -11.90
C ASP A 104 -1.58 14.33 -10.99
N LYS A 105 -0.80 13.65 -10.13
CA LYS A 105 0.30 14.33 -9.42
C LYS A 105 1.25 14.86 -10.48
N GLU A 106 1.34 16.18 -10.55
CA GLU A 106 2.24 16.84 -11.47
C GLU A 106 3.66 16.38 -11.13
N GLU A 107 4.33 15.73 -12.09
CA GLU A 107 5.70 15.29 -11.90
C GLU A 107 6.61 16.51 -11.75
N LEU A 108 7.11 16.74 -10.55
CA LEU A 108 8.08 17.78 -10.29
C LEU A 108 9.44 17.35 -10.86
N ILE A 109 9.90 18.07 -11.89
CA ILE A 109 11.23 17.88 -12.48
C ILE A 109 12.16 18.97 -11.92
N PRO A 110 13.08 18.64 -11.00
CA PRO A 110 14.04 19.61 -10.50
C PRO A 110 15.04 20.01 -11.58
N LEU A 111 15.19 21.31 -11.81
CA LEU A 111 16.17 21.86 -12.73
C LEU A 111 17.43 22.33 -12.03
N ALA A 112 18.41 22.80 -12.81
CA ALA A 112 19.67 23.31 -12.30
C ALA A 112 19.48 24.48 -11.32
N GLU A 113 18.53 25.38 -11.62
CA GLU A 113 18.19 26.55 -10.82
C GLU A 113 16.89 26.31 -10.02
N PRO A 114 16.69 27.01 -8.88
CA PRO A 114 15.48 26.89 -8.07
C PRO A 114 14.18 27.18 -8.83
N GLN A 115 13.13 26.41 -8.55
CA GLN A 115 11.77 26.64 -9.04
C GLN A 115 10.81 26.93 -7.89
N ARG A 116 9.74 27.70 -8.16
CA ARG A 116 8.69 27.98 -7.16
C ARG A 116 7.64 26.88 -7.18
N LEU A 117 7.24 26.41 -6.00
CA LEU A 117 6.11 25.52 -5.83
C LEU A 117 4.81 26.33 -5.73
N SER A 118 3.74 25.82 -6.35
CA SER A 118 2.39 26.25 -6.04
C SER A 118 1.91 25.62 -4.73
N CYS A 119 0.86 26.18 -4.12
CA CYS A 119 0.25 25.57 -2.93
C CYS A 119 -0.29 24.16 -3.21
N GLU A 120 -0.78 23.91 -4.42
CA GLU A 120 -1.30 22.61 -4.86
C GLU A 120 -0.17 21.59 -5.01
N GLN A 121 0.94 21.97 -5.66
CA GLN A 121 2.14 21.13 -5.77
C GLN A 121 2.71 20.80 -4.38
N TRP A 122 2.72 21.77 -3.46
CA TRP A 122 3.15 21.54 -2.08
C TRP A 122 2.26 20.50 -1.38
N ALA A 123 0.94 20.68 -1.42
CA ALA A 123 0.01 19.76 -0.78
C ALA A 123 0.12 18.32 -1.32
N GLN A 124 0.36 18.16 -2.63
CA GLN A 124 0.52 16.84 -3.26
C GLN A 124 1.81 16.10 -2.85
N HIS A 125 2.84 16.83 -2.41
CA HIS A 125 4.18 16.28 -2.15
C HIS A 125 4.57 16.28 -0.67
N THR A 126 3.71 16.81 0.21
CA THR A 126 3.89 16.73 1.66
C THR A 126 3.21 15.49 2.26
N PRO A 127 3.72 14.97 3.39
CA PRO A 127 3.13 13.84 4.11
C PRO A 127 1.70 14.10 4.59
N TYR A 128 0.98 13.02 4.91
CA TYR A 128 -0.38 13.12 5.44
C TYR A 128 -0.45 14.04 6.68
N GLU A 129 -1.45 14.91 6.71
CA GLU A 129 -1.61 15.97 7.73
C GLU A 129 -0.39 16.92 7.89
N ASN A 130 0.55 16.94 6.94
CA ASN A 130 1.84 17.65 7.03
C ASN A 130 2.67 17.27 8.27
N LYS A 131 2.48 16.05 8.79
CA LYS A 131 3.19 15.58 9.98
C LYS A 131 4.56 15.00 9.60
N LEU A 132 5.60 15.50 10.24
CA LEU A 132 6.95 14.94 10.14
C LEU A 132 7.15 13.99 11.32
N GLU A 133 6.95 12.71 11.07
CA GLU A 133 7.07 11.67 12.09
C GLU A 133 8.35 10.83 11.90
N LEU A 134 8.76 10.12 12.94
CA LEU A 134 9.93 9.25 12.94
C LEU A 134 9.50 7.85 13.36
N PHE A 135 9.68 6.88 12.46
CA PHE A 135 9.35 5.48 12.67
C PHE A 135 10.61 4.64 12.58
N ASP A 136 10.99 3.99 13.69
CA ASP A 136 12.17 3.11 13.76
C ASP A 136 13.45 3.72 13.16
N GLY A 137 13.67 5.02 13.42
CA GLY A 137 14.83 5.77 12.93
C GLY A 137 14.72 6.23 11.47
N GLN A 138 13.59 5.98 10.80
CA GLN A 138 13.29 6.47 9.46
C GLN A 138 12.33 7.67 9.55
N ALA A 139 12.63 8.72 8.78
CA ALA A 139 11.72 9.86 8.67
C ALA A 139 10.52 9.48 7.78
N LEU A 140 9.32 9.89 8.20
CA LEU A 140 8.04 9.65 7.53
C LEU A 140 7.61 8.18 7.53
N ALA A 141 6.34 7.93 7.23
CA ALA A 141 5.73 6.61 7.39
C ALA A 141 6.31 5.58 6.40
N ASP A 142 6.64 6.02 5.18
CA ASP A 142 7.17 5.12 4.16
C ASP A 142 8.21 5.79 3.23
N LEU A 143 8.73 5.01 2.26
CA LEU A 143 9.70 5.49 1.28
C LEU A 143 9.09 6.51 0.30
N ARG A 144 7.82 6.33 -0.07
CA ARG A 144 7.13 7.17 -1.05
C ARG A 144 6.92 8.58 -0.53
N GLU A 145 6.56 8.74 0.74
CA GLU A 145 6.46 10.06 1.38
C GLU A 145 7.81 10.79 1.39
N ARG A 146 8.90 10.06 1.64
CA ARG A 146 10.27 10.61 1.58
C ARG A 146 10.66 11.03 0.17
N GLU A 147 10.36 10.21 -0.83
CA GLU A 147 10.62 10.50 -2.24
C GLU A 147 9.84 11.73 -2.71
N ASN A 148 8.56 11.84 -2.35
CA ASN A 148 7.73 12.99 -2.71
C ASN A 148 8.26 14.29 -2.07
N LEU A 149 8.53 14.26 -0.76
CA LEU A 149 9.00 15.43 -0.04
C LEU A 149 10.38 15.86 -0.51
N ILE A 150 11.32 14.91 -0.71
CA ILE A 150 12.68 15.25 -1.14
C ILE A 150 12.68 15.85 -2.55
N ILE A 151 11.85 15.34 -3.47
CA ILE A 151 11.73 15.91 -4.82
C ILE A 151 11.18 17.34 -4.76
N ALA A 152 10.14 17.61 -3.97
CA ALA A 152 9.62 18.97 -3.81
C ALA A 152 10.67 19.93 -3.23
N LEU A 153 11.46 19.48 -2.26
CA LEU A 153 12.55 20.28 -1.69
C LEU A 153 13.66 20.55 -2.71
N ILE A 154 14.11 19.53 -3.46
CA ILE A 154 15.14 19.69 -4.50
C ILE A 154 14.64 20.60 -5.61
N TYR A 155 13.39 20.46 -6.03
CA TYR A 155 12.73 21.36 -6.98
C TYR A 155 12.80 22.81 -6.51
N ASN A 156 12.60 23.05 -5.21
CA ASN A 156 12.59 24.40 -4.66
C ASN A 156 13.98 25.03 -4.43
N ILE A 157 15.04 24.22 -4.30
CA ILE A 157 16.42 24.72 -4.12
C ILE A 157 17.28 24.62 -5.38
N GLY A 158 16.89 23.81 -6.36
CA GLY A 158 17.63 23.51 -7.58
C GLY A 158 18.79 22.52 -7.39
N LEU A 159 19.10 21.76 -8.44
CA LEU A 159 20.15 20.74 -8.45
C LEU A 159 21.54 21.32 -8.16
N LYS A 160 21.86 22.53 -8.64
CA LYS A 160 23.17 23.15 -8.33
C LYS A 160 23.35 23.36 -6.83
N HIS A 161 22.30 23.76 -6.12
CA HIS A 161 22.38 23.98 -4.68
C HIS A 161 22.49 22.65 -3.94
N LEU A 162 21.73 21.63 -4.35
CA LEU A 162 21.87 20.26 -3.85
C LEU A 162 23.33 19.78 -3.96
N ILE A 163 23.92 19.85 -5.16
CA ILE A 163 25.33 19.45 -5.36
C ILE A 163 26.28 20.31 -4.52
N LYS A 164 25.99 21.60 -4.32
CA LYS A 164 26.81 22.48 -3.50
C LYS A 164 26.81 22.05 -2.02
N MET A 165 25.64 21.74 -1.45
CA MET A 165 25.46 21.46 -0.02
C MET A 165 25.95 20.07 0.40
N LEU A 166 26.02 19.11 -0.52
CA LEU A 166 26.50 17.76 -0.19
C LEU A 166 27.96 17.81 0.34
N PRO A 167 28.31 16.99 1.34
CA PRO A 167 29.71 16.78 1.75
C PRO A 167 30.57 16.23 0.59
N PRO A 168 31.89 16.48 0.58
CA PRO A 168 32.78 16.01 -0.50
C PRO A 168 32.66 14.51 -0.79
N GLU A 169 32.56 13.69 0.26
CA GLU A 169 32.42 12.24 0.11
C GLU A 169 31.10 11.85 -0.55
N SER A 170 29.99 12.49 -0.17
CA SER A 170 28.69 12.28 -0.80
C SER A 170 28.69 12.69 -2.28
N LYS A 171 29.43 13.73 -2.66
CA LYS A 171 29.58 14.11 -4.09
C LYS A 171 30.34 13.06 -4.88
N ARG A 172 31.37 12.46 -4.30
CA ARG A 172 32.14 11.36 -4.91
C ARG A 172 31.22 10.17 -5.19
N ILE A 173 30.49 9.72 -4.16
CA ILE A 173 29.54 8.61 -4.25
C ILE A 173 28.44 8.92 -5.28
N LEU A 174 27.86 10.13 -5.25
CA LEU A 174 26.82 10.52 -6.20
C LEU A 174 27.32 10.47 -7.65
N LYS A 175 28.56 10.90 -7.91
CA LYS A 175 29.15 10.83 -9.24
C LYS A 175 29.32 9.38 -9.71
N GLU A 176 29.81 8.50 -8.84
CA GLU A 176 29.95 7.07 -9.13
C GLU A 176 28.59 6.44 -9.49
N LEU A 177 27.55 6.73 -8.70
CA LEU A 177 26.19 6.21 -8.95
C LEU A 177 25.58 6.73 -10.26
N LEU A 178 25.88 7.97 -10.67
CA LEU A 178 25.39 8.54 -11.93
C LEU A 178 26.13 7.98 -13.15
N ASP A 179 27.40 7.61 -13.01
CA ASP A 179 28.20 7.00 -14.07
C ASP A 179 27.86 5.49 -14.26
N GLU A 180 27.23 4.86 -13.26
CA GLU A 180 26.79 3.44 -13.27
C GLU A 180 25.38 3.19 -13.85
N GLN A 181 24.61 4.25 -14.13
CA GLN A 181 23.23 4.21 -14.66
C GLN A 181 23.22 4.21 -16.20
#